data_AF-A0A1M6J3X8-F1
#
_entry.id   AF-A0A1M6J3X8-F1
#
_cell.length_a   1.000
_cell.length_b   1.000
_cell.length_c   1.000
_cell.angle_alpha   90.00
_cell.angle_beta   90.00
_cell.angle_gamma   90.00
#
_symmetry.space_group_name_H-M   'P 1'
#
loop_
_entity.id
_entity.type
_entity.pdbx_description
1 polymer ?
#
loop_
_entity_poly.entity_id
_entity_poly.type
_entity_poly.pdbx_seq_one_letter_code
_entity_poly.pdbx_strand_id
1 'polypeptide(L)'
;MENRNLGQYVLVTLKGMAMGAADVVPGVSGGTIAFISGIYEELISSINNIDISLLKTLRQQGVKEAWTRLNGNFLLALFAGIGISVLSLAKLVSWLLENKPILIWSFFFGLVIASILLVGKEVRKWSAATLLALVAGALIAYYITTLPPSGSVDSLPFLFLSGAVAVCAMILPGISGAFILVLLGSYKTIIDALHNVDLKVIAVVGFGAVFGLLSFARLLKWMFNNYKNLTLALLTGFIIGSLNKIWPWKRVLETRNIGEKIITIDENVSPFAYEGNNQLAVALIAAIIGFLVIFILERTAAKK
;
A
#
# COMPACT_ATOMS: atom_id res chain seq x y z
N MET A 1 -8.89 -22.97 7.89
CA MET A 1 -7.51 -22.42 7.94
C MET A 1 -6.64 -23.32 7.10
N GLU A 2 -5.78 -22.76 6.25
CA GLU A 2 -4.72 -23.56 5.64
C GLU A 2 -3.79 -24.05 6.76
N ASN A 3 -3.59 -25.37 6.88
CA ASN A 3 -2.54 -25.90 7.76
C ASN A 3 -1.19 -25.52 7.18
N ARG A 4 -0.64 -24.38 7.64
CA ARG A 4 0.65 -23.90 7.19
C ARG A 4 1.79 -24.55 7.95
N ASN A 5 2.81 -24.98 7.22
CA ASN A 5 4.06 -25.39 7.83
C ASN A 5 4.92 -24.16 8.18
N LEU A 6 5.99 -24.37 8.94
CA LEU A 6 6.89 -23.29 9.38
C LEU A 6 7.47 -22.49 8.19
N GLY A 7 7.86 -23.17 7.11
CA GLY A 7 8.39 -22.52 5.90
C GLY A 7 7.40 -21.57 5.25
N GLN A 8 6.11 -21.91 5.23
CA GLN A 8 5.07 -21.03 4.71
C GLN A 8 4.86 -19.79 5.58
N TYR A 9 4.98 -19.89 6.91
CA TYR A 9 4.94 -18.71 7.79
C TYR A 9 6.19 -17.84 7.65
N VAL A 10 7.36 -18.43 7.40
CA VAL A 10 8.57 -17.67 7.04
C VAL A 10 8.33 -16.89 5.74
N LEU A 11 7.73 -17.50 4.72
CA LEU A 11 7.37 -16.80 3.49
C LEU A 11 6.36 -15.66 3.72
N VAL A 12 5.34 -15.85 4.57
CA VAL A 12 4.42 -14.77 4.96
C VAL A 12 5.16 -13.63 5.65
N THR A 13 6.11 -13.95 6.53
CA THR A 13 6.95 -12.96 7.21
C THR A 13 7.79 -12.16 6.22
N LEU A 14 8.42 -12.83 5.25
CA LEU A 14 9.18 -12.17 4.17
C LEU A 14 8.29 -11.27 3.30
N LYS A 15 7.05 -11.70 3.00
CA LYS A 15 6.06 -10.85 2.33
C LYS A 15 5.70 -9.63 3.16
N GLY A 16 5.54 -9.80 4.48
CA GLY A 16 5.36 -8.69 5.42
C GLY A 16 6.55 -7.73 5.43
N MET A 17 7.78 -8.24 5.36
CA MET A 17 8.96 -7.39 5.27
C MET A 17 8.97 -6.56 3.98
N ALA A 18 8.62 -7.18 2.84
CA ALA A 18 8.50 -6.49 1.57
C ALA A 18 7.38 -5.44 1.60
N MET A 19 6.24 -5.72 2.25
CA MET A 19 5.17 -4.74 2.47
C MET A 19 5.66 -3.54 3.27
N GLY A 20 6.33 -3.77 4.41
CA GLY A 20 6.87 -2.69 5.24
C GLY A 20 7.92 -1.85 4.51
N ALA A 21 8.73 -2.46 3.65
CA ALA A 21 9.73 -1.72 2.86
C ALA A 21 9.06 -0.86 1.77
N ALA A 22 7.99 -1.36 1.16
CA ALA A 22 7.19 -0.62 0.19
C ALA A 22 6.49 0.59 0.82
N ASP A 23 5.97 0.48 2.04
CA ASP A 23 5.29 1.58 2.73
C ASP A 23 6.21 2.76 3.10
N VAL A 24 7.54 2.53 3.12
CA VAL A 24 8.53 3.61 3.29
C VAL A 24 8.65 4.45 2.02
N VAL A 25 8.36 3.88 0.84
CA VAL A 25 8.49 4.57 -0.44
C VAL A 25 7.19 5.30 -0.81
N PRO A 26 7.21 6.63 -0.99
CA PRO A 26 6.01 7.37 -1.35
C PRO A 26 5.41 6.87 -2.68
N GLY A 27 4.10 6.65 -2.73
CA GLY A 27 3.43 6.19 -3.95
C GLY A 27 3.55 4.69 -4.24
N VAL A 28 4.28 3.92 -3.43
CA VAL A 28 4.18 2.46 -3.38
C VAL A 28 3.40 2.09 -2.12
N SER A 29 2.46 1.15 -2.21
CA SER A 29 1.71 0.67 -1.05
C SER A 29 2.03 -0.79 -0.74
N GLY A 30 2.07 -1.13 0.55
CA GLY A 30 2.13 -2.50 1.03
C GLY A 30 0.96 -3.33 0.49
N GLY A 31 -0.20 -2.72 0.24
CA GLY A 31 -1.33 -3.34 -0.46
C GLY A 31 -0.96 -3.90 -1.83
N THR A 32 -0.15 -3.19 -2.63
CA THR A 32 0.38 -3.71 -3.92
C THR A 32 1.22 -4.96 -3.71
N ILE A 33 2.11 -4.95 -2.71
CA ILE A 33 2.97 -6.11 -2.38
C ILE A 33 2.14 -7.31 -1.88
N ALA A 34 1.13 -7.06 -1.04
CA ALA A 34 0.19 -8.08 -0.59
C ALA A 34 -0.54 -8.73 -1.78
N PHE A 35 -0.91 -7.91 -2.76
CA PHE A 35 -1.63 -8.36 -3.95
C PHE A 35 -0.77 -9.28 -4.82
N ILE A 36 0.39 -8.80 -5.25
CA ILE A 36 1.28 -9.56 -6.15
C ILE A 36 1.86 -10.81 -5.49
N SER A 37 2.03 -10.79 -4.18
CA SER A 37 2.49 -11.97 -3.44
C SER A 37 1.35 -12.95 -3.13
N GLY A 38 0.11 -12.66 -3.56
CA GLY A 38 -1.05 -13.55 -3.45
C GLY A 38 -1.63 -13.69 -2.06
N ILE A 39 -1.29 -12.80 -1.12
CA ILE A 39 -1.82 -12.82 0.26
C ILE A 39 -2.92 -11.77 0.50
N TYR A 40 -3.23 -10.96 -0.50
CA TYR A 40 -4.19 -9.86 -0.36
C TYR A 40 -5.60 -10.32 -0.02
N GLU A 41 -6.17 -11.26 -0.78
CA GLU A 41 -7.52 -11.78 -0.47
C GLU A 41 -7.57 -12.40 0.94
N GLU A 42 -6.52 -13.10 1.37
CA GLU A 42 -6.40 -13.64 2.73
C GLU A 42 -6.31 -12.53 3.80
N LEU A 43 -5.54 -11.47 3.55
CA LEU A 43 -5.45 -10.31 4.42
C LEU A 43 -6.81 -9.63 4.59
N ILE A 44 -7.49 -9.34 3.48
CA ILE A 44 -8.84 -8.74 3.51
C ILE A 44 -9.82 -9.66 4.24
N SER A 45 -9.77 -10.97 4.01
CA SER A 45 -10.64 -11.94 4.68
C SER A 45 -10.36 -12.00 6.20
N SER A 46 -9.09 -11.98 6.60
CA SER A 46 -8.66 -12.02 8.00
C SER A 46 -9.08 -10.75 8.75
N ILE A 47 -8.93 -9.57 8.13
CA ILE A 47 -9.40 -8.29 8.67
C ILE A 47 -10.93 -8.30 8.80
N ASN A 48 -11.64 -8.86 7.81
CA ASN A 48 -13.11 -8.98 7.87
C ASN A 48 -13.61 -9.88 8.99
N ASN A 49 -12.79 -10.79 9.52
CA ASN A 49 -13.16 -11.62 10.66
C ASN A 49 -13.17 -10.83 11.98
N ILE A 50 -12.67 -9.58 11.99
CA ILE A 50 -12.78 -8.65 13.12
C ILE A 50 -14.20 -8.08 13.12
N ASP A 51 -15.11 -8.78 13.80
CA ASP A 51 -16.51 -8.40 13.94
C ASP A 51 -17.01 -8.62 15.37
N ILE A 52 -18.26 -8.21 15.65
CA ILE A 52 -18.89 -8.36 16.96
C ILE A 52 -18.95 -9.82 17.40
N SER A 53 -19.11 -10.75 16.45
CA SER A 53 -19.16 -12.16 16.78
C SER A 53 -17.79 -12.72 17.15
N LEU A 54 -16.67 -12.13 16.71
CA LEU A 54 -15.32 -12.52 17.17
C LEU A 54 -15.16 -12.24 18.66
N LEU A 55 -15.66 -11.10 19.13
CA LEU A 55 -15.72 -10.77 20.56
C LEU A 55 -16.58 -11.78 21.33
N LYS A 56 -17.70 -12.22 20.73
CA LYS A 56 -18.54 -13.28 21.31
C LYS A 56 -17.79 -14.62 21.38
N THR A 57 -17.08 -15.01 20.32
CA THR A 57 -16.22 -16.21 20.29
C THR A 57 -15.17 -16.13 21.40
N LEU A 58 -14.48 -14.99 21.53
CA LEU A 58 -13.47 -14.78 22.57
C LEU A 58 -14.05 -14.98 23.99
N ARG A 59 -15.22 -14.41 24.25
CA ARG A 59 -15.88 -14.49 25.56
C ARG A 59 -16.44 -15.88 25.87
N GLN A 60 -16.95 -16.60 24.87
CA GLN A 60 -17.67 -17.86 25.08
C GLN A 60 -16.81 -19.12 24.89
N GLN A 61 -15.88 -19.08 23.95
CA GLN A 61 -15.10 -20.24 23.52
C GLN A 61 -13.62 -20.11 23.88
N GLY A 62 -13.15 -18.89 24.21
CA GLY A 62 -11.79 -18.64 24.67
C GLY A 62 -10.87 -18.05 23.59
N VAL A 63 -9.63 -17.76 24.00
CA VAL A 63 -8.63 -17.05 23.19
C VAL A 63 -8.21 -17.89 21.98
N LYS A 64 -8.07 -19.21 22.14
CA LYS A 64 -7.58 -20.11 21.09
C LYS A 64 -8.53 -20.16 19.89
N GLU A 65 -9.83 -20.25 20.16
CA GLU A 65 -10.89 -20.32 19.16
C GLU A 65 -11.06 -18.96 18.47
N ALA A 66 -10.98 -17.86 19.22
CA ALA A 66 -10.97 -16.52 18.64
C ALA A 66 -9.74 -16.30 17.74
N TRP A 67 -8.55 -16.73 18.17
CA TRP A 67 -7.31 -16.63 17.40
C TRP A 67 -7.38 -17.42 16.08
N THR A 68 -7.92 -18.63 16.17
CA THR A 68 -8.18 -19.51 15.02
C THR A 68 -9.16 -18.85 14.05
N ARG A 69 -10.26 -18.29 14.56
CA ARG A 69 -11.26 -17.60 13.75
C ARG A 69 -10.70 -16.34 13.07
N LEU A 70 -9.86 -15.60 13.76
CA LEU A 70 -9.24 -14.37 13.25
C LEU A 70 -8.23 -14.63 12.12
N ASN A 71 -7.73 -15.86 11.97
CA ASN A 71 -6.50 -16.14 11.22
C ASN A 71 -5.26 -15.51 11.88
N GLY A 72 -5.19 -15.59 13.21
CA GLY A 72 -4.18 -14.90 14.03
C GLY A 72 -2.75 -15.29 13.70
N ASN A 73 -2.45 -16.54 13.36
CA ASN A 73 -1.10 -16.95 12.96
C ASN A 73 -0.62 -16.24 11.69
N PHE A 74 -1.49 -16.10 10.69
CA PHE A 74 -1.17 -15.38 9.46
C PHE A 74 -0.92 -13.90 9.75
N LEU A 75 -1.83 -13.25 10.49
CA LEU A 75 -1.68 -11.84 10.86
C LEU A 75 -0.42 -11.61 11.69
N LEU A 76 -0.12 -12.48 12.65
CA LEU A 76 1.08 -12.39 13.47
C LEU A 76 2.35 -12.48 12.62
N ALA A 77 2.45 -13.48 11.75
CA ALA A 77 3.61 -13.62 10.86
C ALA A 77 3.76 -12.40 9.93
N LEU A 78 2.65 -11.92 9.37
CA LEU A 78 2.66 -10.77 8.47
C LEU A 78 3.09 -9.48 9.17
N PHE A 79 2.45 -9.15 10.29
CA PHE A 79 2.75 -7.95 11.05
C PHE A 79 4.12 -8.00 11.72
N ALA A 80 4.60 -9.19 12.12
CA ALA A 80 5.99 -9.36 12.55
C ALA A 80 6.95 -9.00 11.41
N GLY A 81 6.69 -9.47 10.19
CA GLY A 81 7.46 -9.09 9.01
C GLY A 81 7.48 -7.58 8.74
N ILE A 82 6.31 -6.94 8.78
CA ILE A 82 6.19 -5.48 8.62
C ILE A 82 7.01 -4.76 9.71
N GLY A 83 6.86 -5.17 10.97
CA GLY A 83 7.61 -4.61 12.10
C GLY A 83 9.12 -4.76 11.96
N ILE A 84 9.59 -5.95 11.58
CA ILE A 84 11.02 -6.20 11.29
C ILE A 84 11.51 -5.25 10.20
N SER A 85 10.75 -5.08 9.12
CA SER A 85 11.14 -4.20 8.02
C SER A 85 11.18 -2.73 8.42
N VAL A 86 10.20 -2.24 9.17
CA VAL A 86 10.23 -0.86 9.70
C VAL A 86 11.47 -0.62 10.57
N LEU A 87 11.88 -1.61 11.39
CA LEU A 87 13.05 -1.47 12.25
C LEU A 87 14.39 -1.63 11.51
N SER A 88 14.44 -2.44 10.44
CA SER A 88 15.69 -2.81 9.77
C SER A 88 15.89 -2.17 8.39
N LEU A 89 14.85 -2.12 7.55
CA LEU A 89 14.93 -1.67 6.16
C LEU A 89 14.55 -0.19 5.98
N ALA A 90 13.74 0.39 6.88
CA ALA A 90 13.30 1.78 6.73
C ALA A 90 14.47 2.76 6.57
N LYS A 91 15.51 2.63 7.40
CA LYS A 91 16.71 3.48 7.31
C LYS A 91 17.45 3.33 5.97
N LEU A 92 17.57 2.10 5.46
CA LEU A 92 18.22 1.83 4.18
C LEU A 92 17.40 2.42 3.01
N VAL A 93 16.09 2.22 3.02
CA VAL A 93 15.20 2.75 1.97
C VAL A 93 15.19 4.27 1.99
N SER A 94 15.10 4.90 3.17
CA SER A 94 15.22 6.36 3.32
C SER A 94 16.56 6.87 2.79
N TRP A 95 17.67 6.23 3.15
CA TRP A 95 18.98 6.60 2.63
C TRP A 95 19.06 6.47 1.11
N LEU A 96 18.47 5.43 0.50
CA LEU A 96 18.41 5.26 -0.95
C LEU A 96 17.53 6.30 -1.63
N LEU A 97 16.42 6.72 -1.01
CA LEU A 97 15.57 7.79 -1.53
C LEU A 97 16.31 9.13 -1.59
N GLU A 98 17.14 9.42 -0.59
CA GLU A 98 17.93 10.65 -0.53
C GLU A 98 19.17 10.61 -1.43
N ASN A 99 19.91 9.50 -1.43
CA ASN A 99 21.24 9.42 -2.04
C ASN A 99 21.25 8.76 -3.43
N LYS A 100 20.26 7.93 -3.73
CA LYS A 100 20.12 7.16 -4.99
C LYS A 100 18.67 7.13 -5.51
N PRO A 101 17.97 8.29 -5.61
CA PRO A 101 16.56 8.35 -5.94
C PRO A 101 16.22 7.64 -7.25
N ILE A 102 16.99 7.88 -8.33
CA ILE A 102 16.74 7.27 -9.64
C ILE A 102 16.72 5.73 -9.52
N LEU A 103 17.69 5.14 -8.83
CA LEU A 103 17.79 3.67 -8.72
C LEU A 103 16.62 3.08 -7.94
N ILE A 104 16.28 3.66 -6.78
CA ILE A 104 15.21 3.11 -5.94
C ILE A 104 13.84 3.30 -6.60
N TRP A 105 13.58 4.45 -7.21
CA TRP A 105 12.37 4.68 -7.98
C TRP A 105 12.29 3.74 -9.19
N SER A 106 13.38 3.51 -9.93
CA SER A 106 13.40 2.54 -11.03
C SER A 106 13.11 1.12 -10.57
N PHE A 107 13.70 0.69 -9.44
CA PHE A 107 13.41 -0.61 -8.85
C PHE A 107 11.93 -0.79 -8.55
N PHE A 108 11.31 0.17 -7.85
CA PHE A 108 9.87 0.10 -7.55
C PHE A 108 8.99 0.29 -8.80
N PHE A 109 9.44 1.06 -9.79
CA PHE A 109 8.75 1.21 -11.07
C PHE A 109 8.65 -0.13 -11.80
N GLY A 110 9.76 -0.87 -11.91
CA GLY A 110 9.77 -2.20 -12.49
C GLY A 110 8.93 -3.21 -11.69
N LEU A 111 8.98 -3.13 -10.36
CA LEU A 111 8.15 -3.92 -9.46
C LEU A 111 6.65 -3.70 -9.73
N VAL A 112 6.23 -2.44 -9.86
CA VAL A 112 4.84 -2.07 -10.11
C VAL A 112 4.41 -2.43 -11.53
N ILE A 113 5.29 -2.33 -12.53
CA ILE A 113 5.00 -2.87 -13.88
C ILE A 113 4.73 -4.38 -13.81
N ALA A 114 5.55 -5.15 -13.10
CA ALA A 114 5.30 -6.58 -12.90
C ALA A 114 3.93 -6.81 -12.25
N SER A 115 3.58 -5.99 -11.24
CA SER A 115 2.26 -6.02 -10.62
C SER A 115 1.13 -5.84 -11.63
N ILE A 116 1.23 -4.86 -12.53
CA ILE A 116 0.18 -4.59 -13.53
C ILE A 116 -0.05 -5.82 -14.42
N LEU A 117 1.03 -6.48 -14.86
CA LEU A 117 0.93 -7.67 -15.70
C LEU A 117 0.31 -8.85 -14.96
N LEU A 118 0.73 -9.11 -13.72
CA LEU A 118 0.22 -10.24 -12.93
C LEU A 118 -1.25 -10.04 -12.55
N VAL A 119 -1.61 -8.86 -12.04
CA VAL A 119 -2.99 -8.57 -11.63
C VAL A 119 -3.91 -8.47 -12.84
N GLY A 120 -3.45 -7.83 -13.93
CA GLY A 120 -4.21 -7.75 -15.18
C GLY A 120 -4.50 -9.11 -15.79
N LYS A 121 -3.59 -10.08 -15.63
CA LYS A 121 -3.77 -11.46 -16.12
C LYS A 121 -4.84 -12.24 -15.34
N GLU A 122 -5.10 -11.89 -14.08
CA GLU A 122 -6.18 -12.50 -13.29
C GLU A 122 -7.59 -12.08 -13.76
N VAL A 123 -7.69 -11.04 -14.60
CA VAL A 123 -8.94 -10.65 -15.27
C VAL A 123 -9.27 -11.67 -16.37
N ARG A 124 -10.15 -12.63 -16.06
CA ARG A 124 -10.51 -13.73 -16.96
C ARG A 124 -11.46 -13.34 -18.09
N LYS A 125 -12.23 -12.26 -17.93
CA LYS A 125 -13.22 -11.80 -18.91
C LYS A 125 -13.07 -10.30 -19.13
N TRP A 126 -12.74 -9.92 -20.36
CA TRP A 126 -12.65 -8.53 -20.81
C TRP A 126 -13.95 -8.13 -21.52
N SER A 127 -14.79 -7.37 -20.82
CA SER A 127 -15.97 -6.70 -21.36
C SER A 127 -15.77 -5.18 -21.40
N ALA A 128 -16.69 -4.46 -22.03
CA ALA A 128 -16.70 -3.00 -21.99
C ALA A 128 -16.71 -2.46 -20.53
N ALA A 129 -17.45 -3.11 -19.63
CA ALA A 129 -17.50 -2.73 -18.22
C ALA A 129 -16.14 -2.89 -17.52
N THR A 130 -15.40 -3.98 -17.77
CA THR A 130 -14.06 -4.15 -17.17
C THR A 130 -13.04 -3.17 -17.75
N LEU A 131 -13.13 -2.85 -19.05
CA LEU A 131 -12.26 -1.84 -19.65
C LEU A 131 -12.55 -0.45 -19.07
N LEU A 132 -13.83 -0.09 -18.92
CA LEU A 132 -14.24 1.16 -18.28
C LEU A 132 -13.76 1.23 -16.83
N ALA A 133 -13.85 0.14 -16.07
CA ALA A 133 -13.35 0.10 -14.70
C ALA A 133 -11.83 0.27 -14.62
N LEU A 134 -11.07 -0.34 -15.52
CA LEU A 134 -9.62 -0.15 -15.62
C LEU A 134 -9.27 1.31 -15.91
N VAL A 135 -9.90 1.91 -16.91
CA VAL A 135 -9.67 3.31 -17.29
C VAL A 135 -10.08 4.24 -16.14
N ALA A 136 -11.23 4.01 -15.52
CA ALA A 136 -11.69 4.80 -14.38
C ALA A 136 -10.70 4.72 -13.20
N GLY A 137 -10.24 3.51 -12.85
CA GLY A 137 -9.24 3.31 -11.79
C GLY A 137 -7.93 4.05 -12.09
N ALA A 138 -7.45 3.97 -13.34
CA ALA A 138 -6.23 4.66 -13.77
C ALA A 138 -6.36 6.18 -13.70
N LEU A 139 -7.48 6.73 -14.20
CA LEU A 139 -7.72 8.17 -14.17
C LEU A 139 -7.89 8.69 -12.73
N ILE A 140 -8.63 7.96 -11.88
CA ILE A 140 -8.81 8.33 -10.46
C ILE A 140 -7.47 8.32 -9.74
N ALA A 141 -6.69 7.25 -9.87
CA ALA A 141 -5.38 7.16 -9.23
C ALA A 141 -4.42 8.23 -9.73
N TYR A 142 -4.34 8.42 -11.05
CA TYR A 142 -3.51 9.46 -11.65
C TYR A 142 -3.90 10.84 -11.10
N TYR A 143 -5.18 11.18 -11.11
CA TYR A 143 -5.68 12.44 -10.59
C TYR A 143 -5.29 12.63 -9.12
N ILE A 144 -5.52 11.63 -8.27
CA ILE A 144 -5.12 11.64 -6.85
C ILE A 144 -3.62 11.91 -6.71
N THR A 145 -2.76 11.27 -7.53
CA THR A 145 -1.30 11.48 -7.45
C THR A 145 -0.82 12.87 -7.86
N THR A 146 -1.64 13.60 -8.62
CA THR A 146 -1.35 14.96 -9.08
C THR A 146 -1.96 16.06 -8.21
N LEU A 147 -2.80 15.70 -7.23
CA LEU A 147 -3.39 16.70 -6.33
C LEU A 147 -2.30 17.41 -5.52
N PRO A 148 -2.34 18.75 -5.41
CA PRO A 148 -1.46 19.46 -4.51
C PRO A 148 -1.85 19.16 -3.05
N PRO A 149 -0.88 19.14 -2.11
CA PRO A 149 -1.20 19.04 -0.69
C PRO A 149 -2.08 20.21 -0.23
N SER A 150 -3.16 19.92 0.51
CA SER A 150 -3.96 20.98 1.11
C SER A 150 -3.27 21.58 2.34
N GLY A 151 -3.72 22.77 2.76
CA GLY A 151 -3.30 23.37 4.04
C GLY A 151 -3.67 22.49 5.23
N SER A 152 -3.06 22.75 6.40
CA SER A 152 -3.33 22.00 7.62
C SER A 152 -4.78 22.20 8.07
N VAL A 153 -5.47 21.10 8.35
CA VAL A 153 -6.85 21.08 8.83
C VAL A 153 -6.91 20.32 10.15
N ASP A 154 -7.38 20.98 11.20
CA ASP A 154 -7.28 20.45 12.56
C ASP A 154 -8.64 20.02 13.16
N SER A 155 -9.72 20.09 12.36
CA SER A 155 -11.06 19.75 12.87
C SER A 155 -11.19 18.24 13.13
N LEU A 156 -11.68 17.87 14.31
CA LEU A 156 -11.79 16.45 14.72
C LEU A 156 -12.62 15.59 13.76
N PRO A 157 -13.79 16.03 13.24
CA PRO A 157 -14.53 15.23 12.26
C PRO A 157 -13.72 15.00 10.97
N PHE A 158 -12.94 15.98 10.55
CA PHE A 158 -12.07 15.85 9.38
C PHE A 158 -10.88 14.93 9.64
N LEU A 159 -10.28 14.97 10.84
CA LEU A 159 -9.21 14.05 11.24
C LEU A 159 -9.71 12.61 11.34
N PHE A 160 -10.94 12.40 11.82
CA PHE A 160 -11.60 11.09 11.78
C PHE A 160 -11.74 10.58 10.34
N LEU A 161 -12.29 11.39 9.44
CA LEU A 161 -12.45 11.03 8.02
C LEU A 161 -11.09 10.82 7.34
N SER A 162 -10.08 11.62 7.69
CA SER A 162 -8.73 11.48 7.16
C SER A 162 -8.11 10.15 7.55
N GLY A 163 -8.22 9.75 8.82
CA GLY A 163 -7.78 8.43 9.28
C GLY A 163 -8.50 7.29 8.57
N ALA A 164 -9.82 7.42 8.39
CA ALA A 164 -10.63 6.43 7.66
C ALA A 164 -10.19 6.29 6.19
N VAL A 165 -10.06 7.39 5.46
CA VAL A 165 -9.69 7.37 4.03
C VAL A 165 -8.24 6.93 3.84
N ALA A 166 -7.33 7.35 4.72
CA ALA A 166 -5.92 6.98 4.66
C ALA A 166 -5.68 5.48 4.83
N VAL A 167 -6.38 4.81 5.76
CA VAL A 167 -6.22 3.36 5.92
C VAL A 167 -6.89 2.58 4.77
N CYS A 168 -8.01 3.07 4.23
CA CYS A 168 -8.60 2.50 3.02
C CYS A 168 -7.60 2.55 1.84
N ALA A 169 -6.93 3.70 1.69
CA ALA A 169 -5.89 3.87 0.68
C ALA A 169 -4.68 2.97 0.93
N MET A 170 -4.24 2.80 2.18
CA MET A 170 -3.11 1.91 2.53
C MET A 170 -3.36 0.45 2.11
N ILE A 171 -4.61 0.00 2.20
CA ILE A 171 -4.99 -1.34 1.71
C ILE A 171 -5.06 -1.35 0.19
N LEU A 172 -5.57 -0.31 -0.44
CA LEU A 172 -5.75 -0.26 -1.88
C LEU A 172 -4.39 -0.32 -2.62
N PRO A 173 -4.20 -1.27 -3.55
CA PRO A 173 -3.02 -1.30 -4.40
C PRO A 173 -2.82 0.01 -5.17
N GLY A 174 -1.61 0.54 -5.14
CA GLY A 174 -1.20 1.72 -5.92
C GLY A 174 -1.44 3.08 -5.23
N ILE A 175 -2.05 3.14 -4.05
CA ILE A 175 -2.21 4.41 -3.31
C ILE A 175 -1.59 4.29 -1.92
N SER A 176 -0.73 5.23 -1.53
CA SER A 176 -0.11 5.26 -0.20
C SER A 176 -0.99 6.02 0.80
N GLY A 177 -1.34 5.40 1.93
CA GLY A 177 -2.15 6.04 2.99
C GLY A 177 -1.49 7.27 3.61
N ALA A 178 -0.17 7.24 3.82
CA ALA A 178 0.57 8.40 4.31
C ALA A 178 0.59 9.56 3.30
N PHE A 179 0.58 9.25 2.00
CA PHE A 179 0.45 10.27 0.95
C PHE A 179 -0.95 10.89 0.95
N ILE A 180 -2.01 10.09 1.15
CA ILE A 180 -3.38 10.60 1.31
C ILE A 180 -3.50 11.56 2.51
N LEU A 181 -2.89 11.25 3.65
CA LEU A 181 -2.91 12.16 4.81
C LEU A 181 -2.23 13.50 4.52
N VAL A 182 -1.17 13.49 3.70
CA VAL A 182 -0.49 14.71 3.25
C VAL A 182 -1.40 15.50 2.31
N LEU A 183 -2.06 14.83 1.36
CA LEU A 183 -2.99 15.49 0.43
C LEU A 183 -4.16 16.14 1.15
N LEU A 184 -4.67 15.50 2.20
CA LEU A 184 -5.75 16.03 3.04
C LEU A 184 -5.27 17.09 4.05
N GLY A 185 -3.96 17.34 4.18
CA GLY A 185 -3.40 18.32 5.12
C GLY A 185 -3.39 17.86 6.59
N SER A 186 -3.91 16.67 6.88
CA SER A 186 -4.01 16.10 8.22
C SER A 186 -2.70 15.50 8.74
N TYR A 187 -1.72 15.25 7.86
CA TYR A 187 -0.47 14.56 8.22
C TYR A 187 0.28 15.25 9.36
N LYS A 188 0.49 16.57 9.27
CA LYS A 188 1.21 17.33 10.30
C LYS A 188 0.51 17.23 11.65
N THR A 189 -0.78 17.52 11.69
CA THR A 189 -1.61 17.50 12.90
C THR A 189 -1.58 16.12 13.58
N ILE A 190 -1.58 15.03 12.79
CA ILE A 190 -1.48 13.66 13.31
C ILE A 190 -0.09 13.36 13.87
N ILE A 191 0.99 13.75 13.17
CA ILE A 191 2.36 13.54 13.66
C ILE A 191 2.63 14.36 14.93
N ASP A 192 2.20 15.63 14.95
CA ASP A 192 2.33 16.50 16.12
C ASP A 192 1.54 15.92 17.32
N ALA A 193 0.36 15.34 17.07
CA ALA A 193 -0.40 14.64 18.10
C ALA A 193 0.32 13.39 18.62
N LEU A 194 1.01 12.62 17.76
CA LEU A 194 1.80 11.46 18.20
C LEU A 194 3.01 11.88 19.03
N HIS A 195 3.73 12.93 18.62
CA HIS A 195 4.88 13.47 19.36
C HIS A 195 4.50 14.04 20.72
N ASN A 196 3.38 14.78 20.78
CA ASN A 196 2.90 15.40 22.01
C ASN A 196 1.99 14.46 22.84
N VAL A 197 1.78 13.22 22.37
CA VAL A 197 0.87 12.24 23.00
C VAL A 197 -0.52 12.84 23.24
N ASP A 198 -1.07 13.57 22.26
CA ASP A 198 -2.45 14.05 22.27
C ASP A 198 -3.40 12.86 22.06
N LEU A 199 -3.77 12.23 23.18
CA LEU A 199 -4.64 11.08 23.20
C LEU A 199 -6.00 11.34 22.55
N LYS A 200 -6.48 12.59 22.53
CA LYS A 200 -7.76 12.93 21.92
C LYS A 200 -7.68 12.83 20.41
N VAL A 201 -6.68 13.45 19.79
CA VAL A 201 -6.47 13.37 18.34
C VAL A 201 -6.11 11.94 17.93
N ILE A 202 -5.21 11.28 18.67
CA ILE A 202 -4.83 9.88 18.41
C ILE A 202 -6.05 8.96 18.46
N ALA A 203 -6.91 9.09 19.47
CA ALA A 203 -8.12 8.29 19.58
C ALA A 203 -9.09 8.55 18.42
N VAL A 204 -9.33 9.82 18.06
CA VAL A 204 -10.25 10.18 16.96
C VAL A 204 -9.76 9.62 15.62
N VAL A 205 -8.48 9.78 15.32
CA VAL A 205 -7.86 9.26 14.09
C VAL A 205 -7.85 7.73 14.11
N GLY A 206 -7.54 7.13 15.25
CA GLY A 206 -7.56 5.68 15.45
C GLY A 206 -8.94 5.07 15.25
N PHE A 207 -10.00 5.68 15.79
CA PHE A 207 -11.38 5.25 15.54
C PHE A 207 -11.77 5.42 14.08
N GLY A 208 -11.35 6.52 13.44
CA GLY A 208 -11.53 6.73 12.01
C GLY A 208 -10.89 5.62 11.18
N ALA A 209 -9.63 5.30 11.48
CA ALA A 209 -8.92 4.21 10.83
C ALA A 209 -9.61 2.86 11.05
N VAL A 210 -9.96 2.47 12.28
CA VAL A 210 -10.67 1.20 12.52
C VAL A 210 -12.00 1.15 11.76
N PHE A 211 -12.78 2.23 11.80
CA PHE A 211 -14.05 2.32 11.08
C PHE A 211 -13.86 2.19 9.56
N GLY A 212 -12.91 2.93 8.99
CA GLY A 212 -12.59 2.91 7.56
C GLY A 212 -12.12 1.53 7.12
N LEU A 213 -11.14 0.96 7.84
CA LEU A 213 -10.55 -0.36 7.60
C LEU A 213 -11.63 -1.45 7.54
N LEU A 214 -12.49 -1.53 8.55
CA LEU A 214 -13.51 -2.58 8.63
C LEU A 214 -14.61 -2.39 7.59
N SER A 215 -15.06 -1.16 7.36
CA SER A 215 -16.09 -0.86 6.36
C SER A 215 -15.59 -1.16 4.95
N PHE A 216 -14.37 -0.76 4.64
CA PHE A 216 -13.77 -0.94 3.33
C PHE A 216 -13.36 -2.39 3.06
N ALA A 217 -12.83 -3.10 4.07
CA ALA A 217 -12.55 -4.53 3.95
C ALA A 217 -13.81 -5.32 3.59
N ARG A 218 -14.97 -4.96 4.17
CA ARG A 218 -16.26 -5.60 3.85
C ARG A 218 -16.69 -5.32 2.42
N LEU A 219 -16.58 -4.05 1.99
CA LEU A 219 -16.86 -3.64 0.62
C LEU A 219 -15.98 -4.42 -0.37
N LEU A 220 -14.66 -4.46 -0.15
CA LEU A 220 -13.74 -5.17 -1.02
C LEU A 220 -14.02 -6.66 -1.07
N LYS A 221 -14.29 -7.31 0.07
CA LYS A 221 -14.67 -8.73 0.10
C LYS A 221 -15.94 -9.00 -0.70
N TRP A 222 -16.95 -8.14 -0.57
CA TRP A 222 -18.16 -8.23 -1.38
C TRP A 222 -17.87 -8.04 -2.88
N MET A 223 -17.02 -7.08 -3.23
CA MET A 223 -16.59 -6.83 -4.62
C MET A 223 -15.84 -8.02 -5.22
N PHE A 224 -14.92 -8.65 -4.48
CA PHE A 224 -14.22 -9.86 -4.95
C PHE A 224 -15.17 -11.05 -5.13
N ASN A 225 -16.14 -11.22 -4.24
CA ASN A 225 -17.08 -12.34 -4.31
C ASN A 225 -18.10 -12.21 -5.44
N ASN A 226 -18.55 -10.99 -5.75
CA ASN A 226 -19.65 -10.76 -6.69
C ASN A 226 -19.19 -10.19 -8.05
N TYR A 227 -18.09 -9.42 -8.06
CA TYR A 227 -17.62 -8.66 -9.23
C TYR A 227 -16.11 -8.82 -9.44
N LYS A 228 -15.59 -10.06 -9.33
CA LYS A 228 -14.14 -10.34 -9.36
C LYS A 228 -13.41 -9.68 -10.53
N ASN A 229 -13.85 -9.90 -11.78
CA ASN A 229 -13.19 -9.31 -12.96
C ASN A 229 -13.20 -7.77 -12.95
N LEU A 230 -14.31 -7.15 -12.53
CA LEU A 230 -14.45 -5.69 -12.45
C LEU A 230 -13.51 -5.12 -11.37
N THR A 231 -13.45 -5.79 -10.22
CA THR A 231 -12.57 -5.43 -9.10
C THR A 231 -11.12 -5.52 -9.52
N LEU A 232 -10.71 -6.63 -10.12
CA LEU A 232 -9.34 -6.82 -10.61
C LEU A 232 -8.96 -5.79 -11.68
N ALA A 233 -9.86 -5.50 -12.62
CA ALA A 233 -9.62 -4.48 -13.64
C ALA A 233 -9.49 -3.08 -13.03
N LEU A 234 -10.37 -2.71 -12.09
CA LEU A 234 -10.31 -1.45 -11.36
C LEU A 234 -9.00 -1.31 -10.59
N LEU A 235 -8.60 -2.34 -9.83
CA LEU A 235 -7.34 -2.36 -9.07
C LEU A 235 -6.13 -2.28 -10.00
N THR A 236 -6.15 -2.99 -11.14
CA THR A 236 -5.10 -2.87 -12.17
C THR A 236 -5.01 -1.43 -12.67
N GLY A 237 -6.16 -0.79 -12.91
CA GLY A 237 -6.26 0.63 -13.23
C GLY A 237 -5.59 1.50 -12.17
N PHE A 238 -5.94 1.32 -10.89
CA PHE A 238 -5.32 2.07 -9.78
C PHE A 238 -3.79 1.96 -9.79
N ILE A 239 -3.27 0.74 -10.00
CA ILE A 239 -1.83 0.50 -10.07
C ILE A 239 -1.22 1.21 -11.30
N ILE A 240 -1.86 1.15 -12.47
CA ILE A 240 -1.41 1.87 -13.68
C ILE A 240 -1.36 3.38 -13.43
N GLY A 241 -2.42 3.98 -12.89
CA GLY A 241 -2.47 5.42 -12.63
C GLY A 241 -1.42 5.88 -11.62
N SER A 242 -1.04 5.01 -10.67
CA SER A 242 0.00 5.30 -9.69
C SER A 242 1.43 5.35 -10.25
N LEU A 243 1.68 4.78 -11.44
CA LEU A 243 3.00 4.78 -12.08
C LEU A 243 3.60 6.19 -12.21
N ASN A 244 2.73 7.18 -12.42
CA ASN A 244 3.09 8.59 -12.46
C ASN A 244 3.87 9.02 -11.20
N LYS A 245 3.43 8.59 -10.01
CA LYS A 245 4.06 9.02 -8.76
C LYS A 245 5.42 8.38 -8.53
N ILE A 246 5.68 7.20 -9.11
CA ILE A 246 6.90 6.41 -8.90
C ILE A 246 7.90 6.53 -10.05
N TRP A 247 7.66 7.44 -10.99
CA TRP A 247 8.57 7.66 -12.12
C TRP A 247 9.98 8.06 -11.65
N PRO A 248 11.06 7.51 -12.24
CA PRO A 248 12.42 7.74 -11.71
C PRO A 248 13.00 9.14 -11.94
N TRP A 249 12.62 9.78 -13.05
CA TRP A 249 13.21 11.05 -13.47
C TRP A 249 12.25 12.19 -13.17
N LYS A 250 12.53 12.90 -12.10
CA LYS A 250 11.71 13.99 -11.58
C LYS A 250 12.50 15.28 -11.47
N ARG A 251 11.91 16.39 -11.89
CA ARG A 251 12.41 17.73 -11.61
C ARG A 251 11.65 18.30 -10.42
N VAL A 252 12.38 18.64 -9.37
CA VAL A 252 11.82 19.23 -8.16
C VAL A 252 11.44 20.67 -8.47
N LEU A 253 10.14 20.99 -8.40
CA LEU A 253 9.62 22.34 -8.61
C LEU A 253 9.59 23.13 -7.30
N GLU A 254 9.11 22.49 -6.23
CA GLU A 254 8.97 23.10 -4.91
C GLU A 254 9.24 22.03 -3.85
N THR A 255 9.86 22.42 -2.74
CA THR A 255 10.03 21.55 -1.57
C THR A 255 9.25 22.15 -0.40
N ARG A 256 8.30 21.40 0.15
CA ARG A 256 7.53 21.79 1.34
C ARG A 256 7.85 20.89 2.51
N ASN A 257 8.11 21.50 3.65
CA ASN A 257 8.31 20.78 4.90
C ASN A 257 6.98 20.72 5.66
N ILE A 258 6.44 19.51 5.86
CA ILE A 258 5.23 19.25 6.63
C ILE A 258 5.60 18.39 7.85
N GLY A 259 5.84 19.07 8.98
CA GLY A 259 6.45 18.44 10.16
C GLY A 259 7.91 18.08 9.87
N GLU A 260 8.31 16.85 10.18
CA GLU A 260 9.65 16.31 9.84
C GLU A 260 9.74 15.79 8.40
N LYS A 261 8.63 15.74 7.67
CA LYS A 261 8.58 15.16 6.33
C LYS A 261 8.78 16.22 5.25
N ILE A 262 9.81 16.02 4.44
CA ILE A 262 10.05 16.79 3.22
C ILE A 262 9.17 16.21 2.11
N ILE A 263 8.31 17.03 1.53
CA ILE A 263 7.48 16.67 0.38
C ILE A 263 7.94 17.52 -0.80
N THR A 264 8.40 16.84 -1.83
CA THR A 264 8.77 17.45 -3.10
C THR A 264 7.55 17.47 -4.02
N ILE A 265 7.24 18.67 -4.53
CA ILE A 265 6.32 18.86 -5.65
C ILE A 265 7.18 18.74 -6.89
N ASP A 266 6.95 17.66 -7.61
CA ASP A 266 7.81 17.21 -8.70
C ASP A 266 7.05 17.15 -10.01
N GLU A 267 7.75 17.45 -11.09
CA GLU A 267 7.30 17.18 -12.45
C GLU A 267 8.07 15.99 -13.02
N ASN A 268 7.35 15.08 -13.68
CA ASN A 268 8.00 13.98 -14.39
C ASN A 268 8.62 14.48 -15.68
N VAL A 269 9.91 14.16 -15.86
CA VAL A 269 10.66 14.51 -17.07
C VAL A 269 11.15 13.25 -17.77
N SER A 270 11.41 13.36 -19.07
CA SER A 270 12.08 12.29 -19.82
C SER A 270 13.50 12.07 -19.26
N PRO A 271 14.02 10.83 -19.25
CA PRO A 271 15.44 10.57 -18.92
C PRO A 271 16.41 11.38 -19.78
N PHE A 272 16.01 11.74 -21.01
CA PHE A 272 16.83 12.55 -21.92
C PHE A 272 16.73 14.06 -21.65
N ALA A 273 15.73 14.48 -20.87
CA ALA A 273 15.52 15.86 -20.45
C ALA A 273 15.87 16.07 -18.96
N TYR A 274 16.45 15.05 -18.31
CA TYR A 274 16.78 15.11 -16.89
C TYR A 274 18.01 15.99 -16.66
N GLU A 275 17.89 16.93 -15.73
CA GLU A 275 18.99 17.82 -15.34
C GLU A 275 20.01 17.03 -14.49
N GLY A 276 21.13 16.66 -15.11
CA GLY A 276 22.22 15.92 -14.46
C GLY A 276 22.47 14.53 -15.06
N ASN A 277 23.15 13.65 -14.31
CA ASN A 277 23.37 12.27 -14.78
C ASN A 277 22.09 11.44 -14.62
N ASN A 278 21.43 11.16 -15.74
CA ASN A 278 20.20 10.38 -15.78
C ASN A 278 20.35 8.90 -15.37
N GLN A 279 21.57 8.37 -15.30
CA GLN A 279 21.86 6.99 -14.90
C GLN A 279 21.03 5.93 -15.64
N LEU A 280 20.66 6.19 -16.91
CA LEU A 280 19.66 5.40 -17.64
C LEU A 280 19.94 3.89 -17.66
N ALA A 281 21.19 3.49 -17.94
CA ALA A 281 21.54 2.06 -17.98
C ALA A 281 21.34 1.37 -16.62
N VAL A 282 21.78 2.00 -15.54
CA VAL A 282 21.67 1.46 -14.18
C VAL A 282 20.20 1.47 -13.71
N ALA A 283 19.45 2.51 -14.08
CA ALA A 283 18.02 2.62 -13.85
C ALA A 283 17.25 1.46 -14.51
N LEU A 284 17.56 1.14 -15.77
CA LEU A 284 16.94 0.00 -16.46
C LEU A 284 17.28 -1.34 -15.79
N ILE A 285 18.52 -1.53 -15.36
CA ILE A 285 18.91 -2.73 -14.60
C ILE A 285 18.14 -2.82 -13.29
N ALA A 286 18.04 -1.72 -12.53
CA ALA A 286 17.27 -1.68 -11.28
C ALA A 286 15.78 -2.00 -11.52
N ALA A 287 15.19 -1.45 -12.57
CA ALA A 287 13.81 -1.76 -12.96
C ALA A 287 13.63 -3.24 -13.34
N ILE A 288 14.54 -3.82 -14.11
CA ILE A 288 14.50 -5.25 -14.46
C ILE A 288 14.62 -6.10 -13.19
N ILE A 289 15.51 -5.76 -12.26
CA ILE A 289 15.65 -6.47 -10.98
C ILE A 289 14.33 -6.40 -10.20
N GLY A 290 13.76 -5.20 -10.04
CA GLY A 290 12.49 -5.02 -9.34
C GLY A 290 11.34 -5.80 -9.99
N PHE A 291 11.29 -5.82 -11.31
CA PHE A 291 10.35 -6.62 -12.10
C PHE A 291 10.52 -8.13 -11.81
N LEU A 292 11.76 -8.64 -11.88
CA LEU A 292 12.06 -10.06 -11.69
C LEU A 292 11.84 -10.55 -10.24
N VAL A 293 12.06 -9.69 -9.24
CA VAL A 293 11.77 -10.02 -7.83
C VAL A 293 10.32 -10.48 -7.67
N ILE A 294 9.38 -9.87 -8.40
CA ILE A 294 7.97 -10.26 -8.34
C ILE A 294 7.71 -11.64 -8.92
N PHE A 295 8.32 -12.01 -10.05
CA PHE A 295 8.18 -13.35 -10.61
C PHE A 295 8.79 -14.43 -9.70
N ILE A 296 9.84 -14.10 -8.95
CA ILE A 296 10.43 -15.01 -7.95
C ILE A 296 9.46 -15.21 -6.78
N LEU A 297 8.85 -14.12 -6.29
CA LEU A 297 7.84 -14.19 -5.22
C LEU A 297 6.57 -14.94 -5.65
N GLU A 298 6.14 -14.77 -6.90
CA GLU A 298 4.98 -15.48 -7.46
C GLU A 298 5.27 -16.99 -7.59
N ARG A 299 6.40 -17.37 -8.21
CA ARG A 299 6.76 -18.79 -8.40
C ARG A 299 6.94 -19.55 -7.09
N THR A 300 7.45 -18.88 -6.06
CA THR A 300 7.60 -19.48 -4.73
C THR A 300 6.27 -19.62 -4.00
N ALA A 301 5.26 -18.80 -4.32
CA ALA A 301 3.90 -18.92 -3.81
C ALA A 301 3.05 -19.96 -4.57
N ALA A 302 3.30 -20.16 -5.87
CA ALA A 302 2.55 -21.07 -6.74
C ALA A 302 2.94 -22.55 -6.60
N LYS A 303 4.06 -22.88 -5.95
CA LYS A 303 4.44 -24.27 -5.59
C LYS A 303 3.65 -24.81 -4.38
N LYS A 304 2.38 -24.45 -4.26
CA LYS A 304 1.42 -25.07 -3.34
C LYS A 304 0.95 -26.41 -3.91
#